data_AF-A0A9J6P084-F1
#
_entry.id   AF-A0A9J6P084-F1
#
_cell.length_a   1.000
_cell.length_b   1.000
_cell.length_c   1.000
_cell.angle_alpha   90.00
_cell.angle_beta   90.00
_cell.angle_gamma   90.00
#
_symmetry.space_group_name_H-M   'P 1'
#
loop_
_entity.id
_entity.type
_entity.pdbx_description
1 polymer ?
#
loop_
_entity_poly.entity_id
_entity_poly.type
_entity_poly.pdbx_seq_one_letter_code
_entity_poly.pdbx_strand_id
1 'polypeptide(L)'
;MLNSQEYITTKLQEILYEILPITSKRLKNLVNIIIGIILSKSVILSELSEKLNDSYSNGTEESKIKRIYRFLTSKPINPGYVYGCFAEEVLRKYVKRKNQRKVIIIFEYE
;
A
#
# COMPACT_ATOMS: atom_id res chain seq x y z
N MET A 1 -9.40 8.70 -18.66
CA MET A 1 -8.91 7.43 -19.25
C MET A 1 -9.00 6.34 -18.19
N LEU A 2 -9.56 5.18 -18.49
CA LEU A 2 -9.40 4.01 -17.61
C LEU A 2 -7.89 3.70 -17.49
N ASN A 3 -7.44 3.33 -16.29
CA ASN A 3 -6.05 2.92 -16.00
C ASN A 3 -4.96 4.01 -16.11
N SER A 4 -5.30 5.30 -16.01
CA SER A 4 -4.26 6.33 -15.80
C SER A 4 -3.61 6.18 -14.41
N GLN A 5 -2.41 6.73 -14.24
CA GLN A 5 -1.75 6.77 -12.92
C GLN A 5 -2.64 7.46 -11.86
N GLU A 6 -3.32 8.54 -12.24
CA GLU A 6 -4.26 9.25 -11.38
C GLU A 6 -5.47 8.39 -11.00
N TYR A 7 -6.03 7.63 -11.96
CA TYR A 7 -7.12 6.69 -11.71
C TYR A 7 -6.70 5.58 -10.73
N ILE A 8 -5.54 4.96 -10.97
CA ILE A 8 -4.99 3.90 -10.11
C ILE A 8 -4.71 4.45 -8.71
N THR A 9 -4.12 5.64 -8.61
CA THR A 9 -3.82 6.30 -7.34
C THR A 9 -5.09 6.58 -6.54
N THR A 10 -6.13 7.11 -7.20
CA THR A 10 -7.42 7.39 -6.58
C THR A 10 -8.10 6.12 -6.08
N LYS A 11 -8.16 5.07 -6.92
CA LYS A 11 -8.76 3.78 -6.54
C LYS A 11 -8.02 3.12 -5.38
N LEU A 12 -6.69 3.18 -5.39
CA LEU A 12 -5.88 2.68 -4.27
C LEU A 12 -6.17 3.45 -2.98
N GLN A 13 -6.30 4.78 -3.06
CA GLN A 13 -6.62 5.60 -1.90
C GLN A 13 -8.00 5.27 -1.33
N GLU A 14 -9.02 5.08 -2.17
CA GLU A 14 -10.38 4.69 -1.76
C GLU A 14 -10.36 3.35 -1.01
N ILE A 15 -9.73 2.32 -1.58
CA ILE A 15 -9.63 0.99 -0.95
C ILE A 15 -8.90 1.07 0.40
N LEU A 16 -7.78 1.77 0.44
CA LEU A 16 -6.99 1.87 1.67
C LEU A 16 -7.67 2.74 2.74
N TYR A 17 -8.53 3.68 2.37
CA TYR A 17 -9.33 4.47 3.31
C TYR A 17 -10.35 3.61 4.06
N GLU A 18 -10.98 2.66 3.36
CA GLU A 18 -11.94 1.73 3.97
C GLU A 18 -11.27 0.76 4.94
N ILE A 19 -10.01 0.41 4.68
CA ILE A 19 -9.28 -0.60 5.45
C ILE A 19 -8.51 0.02 6.62
N LEU A 20 -7.83 1.15 6.43
CA LEU A 20 -6.82 1.61 7.39
C LEU A 20 -7.37 2.67 8.35
N PRO A 21 -7.25 2.49 9.68
CA PRO A 21 -7.64 3.49 10.68
C PRO A 21 -6.56 4.58 10.80
N ILE A 22 -6.26 5.28 9.71
CA ILE A 22 -5.25 6.35 9.65
C ILE A 22 -5.84 7.64 9.11
N THR A 23 -5.24 8.78 9.47
CA THR A 23 -5.70 10.08 8.98
C THR A 23 -5.51 10.21 7.46
N SER A 24 -6.34 11.00 6.80
CA SER A 24 -6.26 11.22 5.34
C SER A 24 -4.88 11.72 4.89
N LYS A 25 -4.19 12.50 5.74
CA LYS A 25 -2.81 12.96 5.48
C LYS A 25 -1.82 11.79 5.48
N ARG A 26 -1.93 10.87 6.44
CA ARG A 26 -1.09 9.66 6.52
C ARG A 26 -1.42 8.72 5.36
N LEU A 27 -2.69 8.56 5.04
CA LEU A 27 -3.14 7.76 3.90
C LEU A 27 -2.58 8.28 2.58
N LYS A 28 -2.71 9.59 2.30
CA LYS A 28 -2.10 10.20 1.10
C LYS A 28 -0.60 9.96 1.03
N ASN A 29 0.09 9.99 2.19
CA ASN A 29 1.51 9.69 2.24
C ASN A 29 1.82 8.23 1.90
N LEU A 30 1.04 7.29 2.43
CA LEU A 30 1.14 5.86 2.14
C LEU A 30 0.93 5.56 0.65
N VAL A 31 -0.16 6.07 0.08
CA VAL A 31 -0.50 5.87 -1.33
C VAL A 31 0.64 6.30 -2.23
N ASN A 32 1.22 7.48 -1.98
CA ASN A 32 2.37 7.94 -2.73
C ASN A 32 3.58 7.01 -2.57
N ILE A 33 3.90 6.54 -1.35
CA ILE A 33 5.00 5.59 -1.13
C ILE A 33 4.78 4.30 -1.94
N ILE A 34 3.56 3.75 -1.95
CA ILE A 34 3.23 2.55 -2.73
C ILE A 34 3.41 2.81 -4.23
N ILE A 35 2.95 3.95 -4.75
CA ILE A 35 3.17 4.35 -6.14
C ILE A 35 4.67 4.49 -6.43
N GLY A 36 5.44 5.08 -5.52
CA GLY A 36 6.90 5.16 -5.63
C GLY A 36 7.56 3.79 -5.73
N ILE A 37 7.12 2.81 -4.93
CA ILE A 37 7.61 1.43 -4.97
C ILE A 37 7.29 0.80 -6.34
N ILE A 38 6.07 0.97 -6.82
CA ILE A 38 5.63 0.41 -8.11
C ILE A 38 6.43 1.01 -9.27
N LEU A 39 6.64 2.33 -9.27
CA LEU A 39 7.34 3.03 -10.36
C LEU A 39 8.85 2.78 -10.36
N SER A 40 9.46 2.72 -9.17
CA SER A 40 10.90 2.43 -9.03
C SER A 40 11.21 0.94 -9.13
N LYS A 41 10.21 0.07 -8.89
CA LYS A 41 10.38 -1.37 -8.69
C LYS A 41 11.39 -1.68 -7.58
N SER A 42 11.39 -0.84 -6.54
CA SER A 42 12.36 -0.90 -5.45
C SER A 42 11.75 -0.49 -4.12
N VAL A 43 12.48 -0.81 -3.05
CA VAL A 43 12.21 -0.35 -1.69
C VAL A 43 13.31 0.58 -1.16
N ILE A 44 14.33 0.85 -1.97
CA ILE A 44 15.44 1.75 -1.62
C ILE A 44 14.93 3.21 -1.65
N LEU A 45 15.09 3.93 -0.54
CA LEU A 45 14.46 5.25 -0.37
C LEU A 45 14.87 6.29 -1.42
N SER A 46 16.13 6.28 -1.88
CA SER A 46 16.60 7.18 -2.94
C SER A 46 15.86 6.89 -4.25
N GLU A 47 15.77 5.63 -4.65
CA GLU A 47 15.09 5.20 -5.88
C GLU A 47 13.58 5.50 -5.84
N LEU A 48 12.95 5.39 -4.65
CA LEU A 48 11.58 5.86 -4.45
C LEU A 48 11.48 7.38 -4.68
N SER A 49 12.38 8.15 -4.06
CA SER A 49 12.33 9.61 -4.07
C SER A 49 12.45 10.22 -5.47
N GLU A 50 13.25 9.60 -6.34
CA GLU A 50 13.43 9.99 -7.74
C GLU A 50 12.16 9.79 -8.57
N LYS A 51 11.34 8.77 -8.27
CA LYS A 51 10.11 8.46 -9.02
C LYS A 51 8.87 9.17 -8.48
N LEU A 52 8.93 9.72 -7.27
CA LEU A 52 7.82 10.47 -6.69
C LEU A 52 7.73 11.86 -7.32
N ASN A 53 6.51 12.23 -7.73
CA ASN A 53 6.22 13.54 -8.30
C ASN A 53 6.53 14.68 -7.31
N ASP A 54 6.69 15.89 -7.83
CA ASP A 54 7.03 17.06 -7.00
C ASP A 54 5.87 17.52 -6.12
N SER A 55 4.64 17.09 -6.42
CA SER A 55 3.50 17.32 -5.54
C SER A 55 3.52 16.48 -4.25
N TYR A 56 4.41 15.47 -4.15
CA TYR A 56 4.62 14.70 -2.92
C TYR A 56 5.23 15.55 -1.81
N SER A 57 6.21 16.40 -2.15
CA SER A 57 6.92 17.26 -1.21
C SER A 57 7.44 18.50 -1.95
N ASN A 58 7.19 19.69 -1.39
CA ASN A 58 7.71 20.96 -1.91
C ASN A 58 9.24 21.13 -1.73
N GLY A 59 9.99 20.04 -1.60
CA GLY A 59 11.42 20.07 -1.21
C GLY A 59 12.26 19.10 -2.02
N THR A 60 13.58 19.13 -1.78
CA THR A 60 14.59 18.28 -2.45
C THR A 60 14.30 16.78 -2.31
N GLU A 61 14.98 15.95 -3.09
CA GLU A 61 14.93 14.49 -2.94
C GLU A 61 15.21 14.05 -1.49
N GLU A 62 16.14 14.71 -0.79
CA GLU A 62 16.42 14.44 0.62
C GLU A 62 15.20 14.71 1.52
N SER A 63 14.38 15.71 1.18
CA SER A 63 13.13 16.00 1.89
C SER A 63 12.10 14.89 1.65
N LYS A 64 12.02 14.36 0.42
CA LYS A 64 11.20 13.19 0.08
C LYS A 64 11.67 11.98 0.90
N ILE A 65 12.98 11.68 0.92
CA ILE A 65 13.58 10.58 1.70
C ILE A 65 13.26 10.71 3.19
N LYS A 66 13.52 11.87 3.81
CA LYS A 66 13.22 12.12 5.23
C LYS A 66 11.73 11.95 5.55
N ARG A 67 10.84 12.28 4.62
CA ARG A 67 9.40 12.12 4.79
C ARG A 67 8.98 10.65 4.73
N ILE A 68 9.50 9.88 3.77
CA ILE A 68 9.25 8.44 3.67
C ILE A 68 9.79 7.74 4.92
N TYR A 69 11.03 8.03 5.31
CA TYR A 69 11.67 7.47 6.49
C TYR A 69 10.86 7.72 7.77
N ARG A 70 10.45 8.97 8.02
CA ARG A 70 9.59 9.32 9.17
C ARG A 70 8.26 8.57 9.16
N PHE A 71 7.66 8.40 7.98
CA PHE A 71 6.42 7.65 7.87
C PHE A 71 6.61 6.19 8.28
N LEU A 72 7.62 5.50 7.72
CA LEU A 72 7.89 4.08 8.01
C LEU A 72 8.27 3.86 9.48
N THR A 73 9.11 4.72 10.04
CA THR A 73 9.56 4.63 11.44
C THR A 73 8.49 4.99 12.47
N SER A 74 7.54 5.86 12.11
CA SER A 74 6.42 6.22 13.01
C SER A 74 5.40 5.09 13.23
N LYS A 75 5.57 3.94 12.54
CA LYS A 75 4.68 2.77 12.60
C LYS A 75 3.19 3.16 12.63
N PRO A 76 2.71 3.98 11.67
CA PRO A 76 1.35 4.53 11.71
C PRO A 76 0.28 3.48 11.42
N ILE A 77 0.70 2.28 11.02
CA ILE A 77 -0.15 1.18 10.56
C ILE A 77 0.24 -0.04 11.40
N ASN A 78 -0.75 -0.75 11.94
CA ASN A 78 -0.54 -2.04 12.58
C ASN A 78 -0.48 -3.14 11.49
N PRO A 79 0.67 -3.79 11.25
CA PRO A 79 0.79 -4.79 10.19
C PRO A 79 -0.15 -5.98 10.39
N GLY A 80 -0.32 -6.45 11.64
CA GLY A 80 -1.20 -7.57 11.96
C GLY A 80 -2.67 -7.30 11.61
N TYR A 81 -3.12 -6.05 11.82
CA TYR A 81 -4.46 -5.63 11.42
C TYR A 81 -4.63 -5.68 9.90
N VAL A 82 -3.65 -5.15 9.14
CA VAL A 82 -3.69 -5.17 7.67
C VAL A 82 -3.68 -6.58 7.11
N TYR A 83 -2.82 -7.46 7.65
CA TYR A 83 -2.81 -8.87 7.28
C TYR A 83 -4.14 -9.56 7.58
N GLY A 84 -4.76 -9.24 8.72
CA GLY A 84 -6.10 -9.69 9.08
C GLY A 84 -7.15 -9.30 8.05
N CYS A 85 -7.21 -8.01 7.68
CA CYS A 85 -8.14 -7.52 6.66
C CYS A 85 -7.96 -8.23 5.31
N PHE A 86 -6.71 -8.47 4.89
CA PHE A 86 -6.44 -9.17 3.64
C PHE A 86 -6.89 -10.64 3.70
N ALA A 87 -6.56 -11.35 4.77
CA ALA A 87 -6.97 -12.73 4.97
C ALA A 87 -8.51 -12.87 4.99
N GLU A 88 -9.20 -11.97 5.70
CA GLU A 88 -10.66 -11.92 5.73
C GLU A 88 -11.27 -11.72 4.33
N GLU A 89 -10.73 -10.78 3.56
CA GLU A 89 -11.22 -10.49 2.21
C GLU A 89 -11.02 -11.69 1.25
N VAL A 90 -9.88 -12.38 1.35
CA VAL A 90 -9.60 -13.60 0.59
C VAL A 90 -10.60 -14.70 0.96
N LEU A 91 -10.85 -14.91 2.25
CA LEU A 91 -11.81 -15.91 2.73
C LEU A 91 -13.25 -15.57 2.32
N ARG A 92 -13.64 -14.29 2.35
CA ARG A 92 -14.96 -13.82 1.93
C ARG A 92 -15.22 -14.04 0.45
N LYS A 93 -14.21 -13.81 -0.39
CA LYS A 93 -14.29 -14.02 -1.85
C LYS A 93 -14.13 -15.48 -2.27
N TYR A 94 -13.75 -16.36 -1.36
CA TYR A 94 -13.59 -17.78 -1.67
C TYR A 94 -14.95 -18.41 -2.02
N VAL A 95 -15.18 -18.66 -3.31
CA VAL A 95 -16.37 -19.36 -3.81
C VAL A 95 -16.15 -20.86 -3.67
N LYS A 96 -16.97 -21.51 -2.83
CA LYS A 96 -16.99 -22.98 -2.71
C LYS A 96 -17.31 -23.61 -4.07
N ARG A 97 -16.34 -24.27 -4.70
CA ARG A 97 -16.62 -25.14 -5.85
C ARG A 97 -17.51 -26.29 -5.36
N LYS A 98 -18.59 -26.59 -6.09
CA LYS A 98 -19.68 -27.53 -5.69
C LYS A 98 -19.22 -28.88 -5.09
N ASN A 99 -18.01 -29.33 -5.44
CA ASN A 99 -17.47 -30.64 -5.00
C ASN A 99 -16.34 -30.55 -3.96
N GLN A 100 -15.93 -29.36 -3.50
CA GLN A 100 -14.88 -29.18 -2.50
C GLN A 100 -15.38 -28.32 -1.33
N ARG A 101 -15.74 -28.98 -0.22
CA ARG A 101 -16.09 -28.33 1.06
C ARG A 101 -14.84 -28.02 1.93
N LYS A 102 -13.68 -27.81 1.32
CA LYS A 102 -12.41 -27.67 2.04
C LYS A 102 -11.65 -26.45 1.51
N VAL A 103 -11.14 -25.63 2.42
CA VAL A 103 -10.14 -24.59 2.14
C VAL A 103 -8.79 -25.18 2.50
N ILE A 104 -7.81 -25.09 1.60
CA ILE A 104 -6.43 -25.51 1.85
C ILE A 104 -5.63 -24.24 2.09
N ILE A 105 -5.02 -24.13 3.27
CA ILE A 105 -4.09 -23.05 3.62
C ILE A 105 -2.71 -23.68 3.68
N ILE A 106 -1.79 -23.20 2.84
CA ILE A 106 -0.41 -23.66 2.77
C ILE A 106 0.43 -22.64 3.51
N PHE A 107 1.18 -23.08 4.51
CA PHE A 107 2.20 -22.30 5.18
C PHE A 107 3.55 -22.79 4.66
N GLU A 108 4.27 -21.89 3.99
CA GLU A 108 5.65 -22.11 3.59
C GLU A 108 6.53 -21.21 4.45
N TYR A 109 7.62 -21.76 4.98
CA TYR A 109 8.61 -21.03 5.74
C TYR A 109 9.90 -21.00 4.91
N GLU A 110 10.44 -19.81 4.70
CA GLU A 110 11.80 -19.60 4.15
C GLU A 110 12.87 -19.73 5.24
#